data_AF-A0A930PSZ4-F1
#
_entry.id   AF-A0A930PSZ4-F1
#
_cell.length_a   1.000
_cell.length_b   1.000
_cell.length_c   1.000
_cell.angle_alpha   90.00
_cell.angle_beta   90.00
_cell.angle_gamma   90.00
#
_symmetry.space_group_name_H-M   'P 1'
#
loop_
_entity.id
_entity.type
_entity.pdbx_description
1 polymer ?
#
loop_
_entity_poly.entity_id
_entity_poly.type
_entity_poly.pdbx_seq_one_letter_code
_entity_poly.pdbx_strand_id
1 'polypeptide(L)' 'MAKHNRTRRTVRQSRALGIALTPKAEKYLERRPYGPGQHGRARKKADSNYATQLKEKQRLRAQYN' A
#
# COMPACT_ATOMS: atom_id res chain seq x y z
N MET A 1 -9.78 20.50 -6.65
CA MET A 1 -9.16 19.23 -6.20
C MET A 1 -8.10 18.82 -7.22
N ALA A 2 -6.81 18.94 -6.89
CA ALA A 2 -5.74 18.59 -7.82
C ALA A 2 -5.73 17.06 -8.09
N LYS A 3 -5.82 16.66 -9.37
CA LYS A 3 -5.87 15.26 -9.79
C LYS A 3 -4.47 14.61 -9.65
N HIS A 4 -4.20 13.99 -8.50
CA HIS A 4 -2.92 13.33 -8.18
C HIS A 4 -2.86 11.84 -8.61
N ASN A 5 -3.68 11.42 -9.56
CA ASN A 5 -4.04 10.00 -9.78
C ASN A 5 -2.96 9.15 -10.49
N ARG A 6 -1.72 9.65 -10.64
CA ARG A 6 -0.63 8.93 -11.34
C ARG A 6 0.74 9.08 -10.67
N THR A 7 0.78 9.51 -9.41
CA THR A 7 2.07 9.77 -8.74
C THR A 7 2.78 8.47 -8.33
N ARG A 8 4.12 8.48 -8.29
CA ARG A 8 4.90 7.34 -7.77
C ARG A 8 4.56 7.04 -6.30
N ARG A 9 4.09 8.05 -5.56
CA ARG A 9 3.69 7.96 -4.16
C ARG A 9 2.49 7.02 -3.98
N THR A 10 1.46 7.11 -4.82
CA THR A 10 0.25 6.26 -4.68
C THR A 10 0.56 4.79 -4.92
N VAL A 11 1.42 4.46 -5.89
CA VAL A 11 1.89 3.09 -6.13
C VAL A 11 2.66 2.55 -4.92
N ARG A 12 3.52 3.37 -4.30
CA ARG A 12 4.24 2.99 -3.08
C ARG A 12 3.29 2.71 -1.92
N GLN A 13 2.28 3.56 -1.73
CA GLN A 13 1.28 3.43 -0.68
C GLN A 13 0.39 2.21 -0.88
N SER A 14 -0.08 1.98 -2.11
CA SER A 14 -0.84 0.79 -2.51
C SER A 14 -0.07 -0.50 -2.19
N ARG A 15 1.21 -0.59 -2.55
CA ARG A 15 2.06 -1.75 -2.23
C ARG A 15 2.36 -1.91 -0.73
N ALA A 16 2.37 -0.82 0.03
CA ALA A 16 2.55 -0.90 1.48
C ALA A 16 1.30 -1.45 2.18
N LEU A 17 0.11 -1.08 1.69
CA LEU A 17 -1.19 -1.43 2.29
C LEU A 17 -1.82 -2.70 1.70
N GLY A 18 -1.32 -3.16 0.55
CA GLY A 18 -1.82 -4.35 -0.15
C GLY A 18 -3.15 -4.12 -0.87
N ILE A 19 -3.49 -2.88 -1.19
CA ILE A 19 -4.76 -2.52 -1.87
C ILE A 19 -4.49 -1.80 -3.18
N ALA A 20 -5.24 -2.11 -4.23
CA ALA A 20 -5.10 -1.48 -5.54
C ALA A 20 -5.84 -0.12 -5.58
N LEU A 21 -5.13 0.97 -5.25
CA LEU A 21 -5.71 2.33 -5.23
C LEU A 21 -5.91 2.93 -6.62
N THR A 22 -5.17 2.46 -7.63
CA THR A 22 -5.22 2.97 -9.01
C THR A 22 -4.91 1.83 -9.99
N PRO A 23 -5.34 1.89 -11.26
CA PRO A 23 -5.05 0.86 -12.26
C PRO A 23 -3.53 0.63 -12.46
N LYS A 24 -2.73 1.70 -12.34
CA LYS A 24 -1.27 1.57 -12.37
C LYS A 24 -0.75 0.75 -11.20
N ALA A 25 -1.28 0.97 -10.01
CA ALA A 25 -0.81 0.31 -8.80
C ALA A 25 -1.16 -1.19 -8.79
N GLU A 26 -2.32 -1.57 -9.33
CA GLU A 26 -2.72 -2.95 -9.57
C GLU A 26 -1.67 -3.73 -10.37
N LYS A 27 -1.27 -3.20 -11.54
CA LYS A 27 -0.18 -3.78 -12.36
C LYS A 27 1.14 -3.94 -11.59
N TYR A 28 1.45 -3.03 -10.65
CA TYR A 28 2.66 -3.14 -9.83
C TYR A 28 2.52 -4.08 -8.65
N LEU A 29 1.31 -4.28 -8.12
CA LEU A 29 1.03 -5.28 -7.08
C LEU A 29 1.20 -6.68 -7.64
N GLU A 30 0.67 -6.96 -8.84
CA GLU A 30 0.87 -8.24 -9.54
C GLU A 30 2.35 -8.54 -9.74
N ARG A 31 3.12 -7.57 -10.24
CA ARG A 31 4.56 -7.72 -10.47
C ARG A 31 5.39 -7.78 -9.19
N ARG A 32 4.91 -7.18 -8.10
CA ARG A 32 5.66 -7.00 -6.85
C ARG A 32 4.71 -7.09 -5.63
N PRO A 33 4.26 -8.30 -5.25
CA PRO A 33 3.24 -8.54 -4.21
C PRO A 33 3.77 -8.36 -2.77
N TYR A 34 4.81 -7.56 -2.60
CA TYR A 34 5.52 -7.34 -1.36
C TYR A 34 5.67 -5.84 -1.09
N GLY A 35 5.99 -5.48 0.16
CA GLY A 35 6.09 -4.08 0.58
C GLY A 35 7.18 -3.30 -0.18
N PRO A 36 7.12 -1.95 -0.20
CA PRO A 36 8.21 -1.13 -0.72
C PRO A 36 9.43 -1.14 0.23
N GLY A 37 10.61 -0.75 -0.30
CA GLY A 37 11.85 -0.62 0.47
C GLY A 37 12.76 -1.87 0.43
N GLN A 38 13.96 -1.74 0.98
CA GLN A 38 15.00 -2.78 1.00
C GLN A 38 14.52 -4.06 1.71
N HIS A 39 13.83 -3.91 2.84
CA HIS A 39 13.25 -5.03 3.60
C HIS A 39 11.86 -5.46 3.11
N GLY A 40 11.39 -4.94 1.96
CA GLY A 40 10.06 -5.26 1.45
C GLY A 40 9.83 -6.74 1.17
N ARG A 41 10.89 -7.46 0.79
CA ARG A 41 10.90 -8.92 0.53
C ARG A 41 11.31 -9.76 1.75
N ALA A 42 11.74 -9.14 2.84
CA ALA A 42 12.12 -9.88 4.04
C ALA A 42 10.88 -10.54 4.65
N ARG A 43 11.06 -11.69 5.33
CA ARG A 43 9.98 -12.33 6.09
C ARG A 43 9.50 -11.36 7.17
N LYS A 44 8.18 -11.12 7.21
CA LYS A 44 7.56 -10.28 8.24
C LYS A 44 7.25 -11.12 9.47
N LYS A 45 7.43 -10.53 10.65
CA LYS A 45 6.91 -11.07 11.91
C LYS A 45 5.38 -10.97 11.91
N ALA A 46 4.73 -11.77 12.76
CA ALA A 46 3.29 -11.65 12.99
C ALA A 46 2.93 -10.23 13.43
N ASP A 47 1.85 -9.68 12.87
CA ASP A 47 1.36 -8.36 13.23
C ASP A 47 0.78 -8.38 14.66
N SER A 48 1.02 -7.33 15.43
CA SER A 48 0.32 -7.11 16.70
C SER A 48 -1.11 -6.61 16.46
N ASN A 49 -1.99 -6.72 17.46
CA ASN A 49 -3.37 -6.21 17.40
C ASN A 49 -3.41 -4.72 16.96
N TYR A 50 -2.53 -3.90 17.52
CA TYR A 50 -2.41 -2.50 17.14
C TYR A 50 -1.94 -2.33 15.68
N ALA A 51 -0.98 -3.13 15.21
CA ALA A 51 -0.51 -3.04 13.83
C ALA A 51 -1.62 -3.37 12.83
N THR A 52 -2.48 -4.33 13.13
CA THR A 52 -3.66 -4.67 12.32
C THR A 52 -4.64 -3.49 12.26
N GLN A 53 -5.03 -2.94 13.41
CA GLN A 53 -5.94 -1.78 13.48
C GLN A 53 -5.37 -0.56 12.73
N LEU A 54 -4.07 -0.31 12.88
CA LEU A 54 -3.38 0.76 12.18
C LEU A 54 -3.45 0.56 10.66
N LYS A 55 -3.23 -0.66 10.16
CA LYS A 55 -3.34 -0.95 8.72
C LYS A 55 -4.73 -0.68 8.19
N GLU A 56 -5.78 -1.10 8.89
CA GLU A 56 -7.16 -0.84 8.45
C GLU A 56 -7.47 0.66 8.39
N LYS A 57 -7.07 1.41 9.42
CA LYS A 57 -7.19 2.88 9.41
C LYS A 57 -6.49 3.49 8.20
N GLN A 58 -5.28 3.04 7.88
CA GLN A 58 -4.52 3.57 6.75
C GLN A 58 -5.12 3.19 5.40
N ARG A 59 -5.74 2.01 5.27
CA ARG A 59 -6.47 1.60 4.06
C ARG A 59 -7.64 2.53 3.78
N LEU A 60 -8.50 2.74 4.77
CA LEU A 60 -9.64 3.65 4.66
C LEU A 60 -9.19 5.07 4.30
N ARG A 61 -8.19 5.59 5.01
CA ARG A 61 -7.61 6.91 4.74
C ARG A 61 -7.09 7.03 3.30
N ALA A 62 -6.49 5.98 2.74
CA ALA A 62 -5.91 6.03 1.41
C ALA A 62 -6.95 5.95 0.29
N GLN A 63 -8.13 5.41 0.56
CA GLN A 63 -9.18 5.22 -0.42
C GLN A 63 -10.13 6.41 -0.52
N TYR A 64 -10.35 7.12 0.59
CA TYR A 64 -11.35 8.20 0.68
C TYR A 64 -10.75 9.61 0.78
N ASN A 65 -9.42 9.76 0.92
CA ASN A 65 -8.73 11.06 0.92
C ASN A 65 -7.97 11.31 -0.38
#